data_AF-A0A919B6C5-F1
#
_entry.id   AF-A0A919B6C5-F1
#
_cell.length_a   1.000
_cell.length_b   1.000
_cell.length_c   1.000
_cell.angle_alpha   90.00
_cell.angle_beta   90.00
_cell.angle_gamma   90.00
#
_symmetry.space_group_name_H-M   'P 1'
#
loop_
_entity.id
_entity.type
_entity.pdbx_description
1 polymer ?
#
loop_
_entity_poly.entity_id
_entity_poly.type
_entity_poly.pdbx_seq_one_letter_code
_entity_poly.pdbx_strand_id
1 'polypeptide(L)'
;MSNADGFDELISGIETEMNQALIEKRGTAVVALARITGVVYTEAIAAGVPHVLAQEMATDYWAKEMHPEVTAVADDQDGDE
;
A
#
# COMPACT_ATOMS: atom_id res chain seq x y z
N MET A 1 -27.13 -32.29 -8.08
CA MET A 1 -25.97 -31.44 -7.82
C MET A 1 -24.85 -32.36 -7.38
N SER A 2 -23.74 -32.37 -8.10
CA SER A 2 -22.61 -33.22 -7.71
C SER A 2 -21.92 -32.58 -6.50
N ASN A 3 -21.30 -33.37 -5.63
CA ASN A 3 -20.54 -32.83 -4.48
C ASN A 3 -19.36 -31.94 -4.90
N ALA A 4 -18.92 -32.02 -6.17
CA ALA A 4 -17.89 -31.14 -6.73
C ALA A 4 -18.41 -29.70 -6.91
N ASP A 5 -19.65 -29.54 -7.40
CA ASP A 5 -20.26 -28.23 -7.67
C ASP A 5 -20.40 -27.40 -6.37
N GLY A 6 -20.73 -28.05 -5.25
CA GLY A 6 -20.87 -27.38 -3.95
C GLY A 6 -19.54 -27.04 -3.27
N PHE A 7 -18.45 -27.72 -3.62
CA PHE A 7 -17.11 -27.40 -3.10
C PHE A 7 -16.49 -26.23 -3.86
N ASP A 8 -16.66 -26.19 -5.18
CA ASP A 8 -16.20 -25.08 -6.02
C ASP A 8 -16.93 -23.76 -5.69
N GLU A 9 -18.23 -23.81 -5.40
CA GLU A 9 -19.00 -22.64 -4.95
C GLU A 9 -18.50 -22.11 -3.60
N LEU A 10 -18.10 -23.01 -2.69
CA LEU A 10 -17.57 -22.66 -1.38
C LEU A 10 -16.17 -22.03 -1.47
N ILE A 11 -15.29 -22.56 -2.33
CA ILE A 11 -13.98 -21.97 -2.59
C ILE A 11 -14.12 -20.58 -3.24
N SER A 12 -14.98 -20.45 -4.25
CA SER A 12 -15.25 -19.17 -4.91
C SER A 12 -15.77 -18.10 -3.93
N GLY A 13 -16.62 -18.52 -2.98
CA GLY A 13 -17.08 -17.67 -1.87
C GLY A 13 -15.93 -17.19 -0.98
N ILE A 14 -15.05 -18.10 -0.56
CA ILE A 14 -13.87 -17.78 0.27
C ILE A 14 -12.91 -16.85 -0.47
N GLU A 15 -12.61 -17.11 -1.74
CA GLU A 15 -11.75 -16.26 -2.56
C GLU A 15 -12.32 -14.84 -2.70
N THR A 16 -13.63 -14.74 -2.90
CA THR A 16 -14.33 -13.45 -2.99
C THR A 16 -14.24 -12.68 -1.67
N GLU A 17 -14.50 -13.34 -0.54
CA GLU A 17 -14.41 -12.72 0.79
C GLU A 17 -12.98 -12.29 1.12
N MET A 18 -11.98 -13.13 0.83
CA MET A 18 -10.57 -12.80 1.03
C MET A 18 -10.15 -11.60 0.17
N ASN A 19 -10.56 -11.57 -1.10
CA ASN A 19 -10.27 -10.45 -1.99
C ASN A 19 -10.92 -9.16 -1.48
N GLN A 20 -12.16 -9.22 -1.01
CA GLN A 20 -12.84 -8.06 -0.42
C GLN A 20 -12.10 -7.56 0.83
N ALA A 21 -11.71 -8.45 1.75
CA ALA A 21 -10.96 -8.08 2.95
C ALA A 21 -9.60 -7.45 2.62
N LEU A 22 -8.91 -7.95 1.58
CA LEU A 22 -7.66 -7.36 1.10
C LEU A 22 -7.87 -5.96 0.52
N ILE A 23 -8.94 -5.75 -0.25
CA ILE A 23 -9.30 -4.43 -0.80
C ILE A 23 -9.63 -3.46 0.34
N GLU A 24 -10.44 -3.87 1.31
CA GLU A 24 -10.80 -3.03 2.46
C GLU A 24 -9.57 -2.65 3.30
N LYS A 25 -8.68 -3.61 3.55
CA LYS A 25 -7.42 -3.35 4.27
C LYS A 25 -6.55 -2.36 3.51
N ARG A 26 -6.39 -2.53 2.19
CA ARG A 26 -5.62 -1.62 1.34
C ARG A 26 -6.25 -0.23 1.32
N GLY A 27 -7.56 -0.14 1.11
CA GLY A 27 -8.30 1.13 1.14
C GLY A 27 -8.12 1.88 2.46
N THR A 28 -8.22 1.17 3.58
CA THR A 28 -8.00 1.74 4.91
C THR A 28 -6.58 2.29 5.07
N ALA A 29 -5.57 1.54 4.62
CA ALA A 29 -4.18 1.99 4.65
C ALA A 29 -3.96 3.26 3.81
N VAL A 30 -4.49 3.29 2.59
CA VAL A 30 -4.39 4.46 1.69
C VAL A 30 -5.04 5.70 2.29
N VAL A 31 -6.21 5.55 2.92
CA VAL A 31 -6.90 6.68 3.60
C VAL A 31 -6.06 7.20 4.76
N ALA A 32 -5.44 6.31 5.55
CA ALA A 32 -4.55 6.72 6.64
C ALA A 32 -3.32 7.48 6.12
N LEU A 33 -2.69 6.97 5.06
CA LEU A 33 -1.55 7.62 4.42
C LEU A 33 -1.91 8.99 3.87
N ALA A 34 -3.07 9.13 3.20
CA ALA A 34 -3.53 10.41 2.66
C ALA A 34 -3.71 11.47 3.77
N ARG A 35 -4.24 11.06 4.93
CA ARG A 35 -4.36 11.94 6.11
C ARG A 35 -2.99 12.39 6.59
N ILE A 36 -2.03 11.48 6.70
CA ILE A 36 -0.67 11.80 7.17
C ILE A 36 0.04 12.71 6.16
N THR A 37 -0.07 12.46 4.86
CA THR A 37 0.44 13.34 3.80
C THR A 37 -0.12 14.76 3.94
N GLY A 38 -1.42 14.90 4.21
CA GLY A 38 -2.05 16.19 4.48
C GLY A 38 -1.44 16.88 5.70
N VAL A 39 -1.20 16.13 6.78
CA VAL A 39 -0.54 16.65 7.99
C VAL A 39 0.88 17.13 7.70
N VAL A 40 1.68 16.36 6.95
CA VAL A 40 3.04 16.76 6.54
C VAL A 40 3.01 18.12 5.85
N TYR A 41 2.09 18.31 4.91
CA TYR A 41 1.91 19.59 4.23
C TYR A 41 1.52 20.71 5.20
N THR A 42 0.47 20.52 6.01
CA THR A 42 -0.05 21.58 6.89
C THR A 42 0.94 21.99 7.96
N GLU A 43 1.66 21.04 8.55
CA GLU A 43 2.68 21.31 9.56
C GLU A 43 3.92 21.99 8.96
N ALA A 44 4.33 21.61 7.74
CA ALA A 44 5.41 22.31 7.04
C ALA A 44 5.06 23.78 6.77
N ILE A 45 3.84 24.06 6.30
CA ILE A 45 3.34 25.44 6.12
C ILE A 45 3.34 26.19 7.46
N ALA A 46 2.84 25.57 8.53
CA ALA A 46 2.80 26.19 9.85
C ALA A 46 4.21 26.50 10.40
N ALA A 47 5.21 25.68 10.05
CA ALA A 47 6.61 25.89 10.37
C ALA A 47 7.31 26.96 9.50
N GLY A 48 6.60 27.56 8.53
CA GLY A 48 7.13 28.60 7.66
C GLY A 48 7.86 28.08 6.41
N VAL A 49 7.70 26.80 6.06
CA VAL A 49 8.23 26.24 4.81
C VAL A 49 7.49 26.86 3.62
N PRO A 50 8.19 27.29 2.56
CA PRO A 50 7.55 27.80 1.35
C PRO A 50 6.57 26.78 0.76
N HIS A 51 5.44 27.26 0.24
CA HIS A 51 4.34 26.42 -0.24
C HIS A 51 4.79 25.30 -1.20
N VAL A 52 5.61 25.64 -2.19
CA VAL A 52 6.11 24.69 -3.19
C VAL A 52 6.91 23.57 -2.53
N LEU A 53 7.82 23.90 -1.60
CA LEU A 53 8.63 22.91 -0.91
C LEU A 53 7.79 22.04 0.03
N ALA A 54 6.81 22.62 0.74
CA ALA A 54 5.89 21.85 1.57
C ALA A 54 5.05 20.86 0.74
N GLN A 55 4.63 21.27 -0.46
CA GLN A 55 3.90 20.41 -1.40
C GLN A 55 4.78 19.27 -1.91
N GLU A 56 6.05 19.56 -2.26
CA GLU A 56 7.04 18.55 -2.66
C GLU A 56 7.26 17.53 -1.53
N MET A 57 7.51 17.99 -0.30
CA MET A 57 7.71 17.11 0.87
C MET A 57 6.55 16.15 1.10
N ALA A 58 5.31 16.65 1.02
CA ALA A 58 4.12 15.82 1.17
C ALA A 58 3.96 14.82 0.01
N THR A 59 4.27 15.25 -1.22
CA THR A 59 4.22 14.41 -2.42
C THR A 59 5.24 13.29 -2.35
N ASP A 60 6.47 13.59 -1.93
CA ASP A 60 7.55 12.61 -1.76
C ASP A 60 7.20 11.58 -0.68
N TYR A 61 6.64 12.05 0.45
CA TYR A 61 6.16 11.16 1.51
C TYR A 61 5.08 10.20 0.99
N TRP A 62 4.07 10.73 0.27
CA TRP A 62 3.03 9.90 -0.34
C TRP A 62 3.61 8.85 -1.28
N ALA A 63 4.50 9.27 -2.20
CA ALA A 63 5.11 8.38 -3.18
C ALA A 63 5.88 7.24 -2.52
N LYS A 64 6.69 7.55 -1.50
CA LYS A 64 7.49 6.57 -0.76
C LYS A 64 6.63 5.52 -0.05
N GLU A 65 5.51 5.93 0.56
CA GLU A 65 4.65 5.01 1.31
C GLU A 65 3.72 4.20 0.39
N MET A 66 3.32 4.75 -0.75
CA MET A 66 2.48 4.05 -1.74
C MET A 66 3.27 3.12 -2.66
N HIS A 67 4.53 3.45 -2.90
CA HIS A 67 5.46 2.68 -3.70
C HIS A 67 6.75 2.46 -2.91
N PRO A 68 6.71 1.65 -1.83
CA PRO A 68 7.96 1.25 -1.19
C PRO A 68 8.79 0.56 -2.26
N GLU A 69 9.93 1.14 -2.61
CA GLU A 69 10.90 0.48 -3.48
C GLU A 69 11.14 -0.90 -2.88
N VAL A 70 10.71 -1.94 -3.57
CA VAL A 70 11.12 -3.30 -3.24
C VAL A 70 12.60 -3.31 -3.57
N THR A 71 13.43 -3.01 -2.58
CA THR A 71 14.84 -3.37 -2.64
C THR A 71 14.86 -4.86 -2.90
N ALA A 72 15.13 -5.22 -4.16
CA ALA A 72 15.48 -6.57 -4.52
C ALA A 72 16.63 -6.94 -3.59
N VAL A 73 16.36 -7.87 -2.67
CA VAL A 73 17.44 -8.58 -1.97
C VAL A 73 18.27 -9.16 -3.11
N ALA A 74 19.49 -8.65 -3.29
CA ALA A 74 20.43 -9.29 -4.17
C ALA A 74 20.54 -10.73 -3.68
N ASP A 75 20.07 -11.68 -4.49
CA ASP A 75 20.37 -13.09 -4.31
C ASP A 75 21.90 -13.22 -4.48
N ASP A 76 22.64 -12.98 -3.41
CA ASP A 76 24.00 -13.49 -3.24
C ASP A 76 23.86 -15.00 -3.02
N GLN A 77 23.57 -15.73 -4.10
CA GLN A 77 23.76 -17.18 -4.17
C GLN A 77 24.74 -17.51 -5.30
N ASP A 78 25.94 -17.83 -4.84
CA ASP A 78 26.78 -18.94 -5.29
C ASP A 78 27.41 -18.90 -6.69
N GLY A 79 28.75 -18.79 -6.65
CA GLY A 79 29.65 -19.23 -7.69
C GLY A 79 31.03 -19.51 -7.08
N ASP A 80 31.09 -20.51 -6.19
CA ASP A 80 32.33 -21.22 -5.88
C ASP A 80 32.91 -21.82 -7.18
N GLU A 81 34.12 -21.38 -7.57
CA GLU A 81 35.10 -22.18 -8.33
C GLU A 81 36.52 -21.92 -7.81
#